data_AF-A0A8J4SHJ8-F1
#
_entry.id   AF-A0A8J4SHJ8-F1
#
_cell.length_a   1.000
_cell.length_b   1.000
_cell.length_c   1.000
_cell.angle_alpha   90.00
_cell.angle_beta   90.00
_cell.angle_gamma   90.00
#
_symmetry.space_group_name_H-M   'P 1'
#
loop_
_entity.id
_entity.type
_entity.pdbx_description
1 polymer ?
#
loop_
_entity_poly.entity_id
_entity_poly.type
_entity_poly.pdbx_seq_one_letter_code
_entity_poly.pdbx_strand_id
1 'polypeptide(L)'
;MLIHGELKQTILDKGPHYYDRLISEISESKIATKYRKQIALDLLRTMPNNIQFDALEAPGIQKLQEILQAYSIHNPEVGYCQGMNFLVAVALIFLSKEDAFWCLTAILERYLPEKYFNYGLISAQVDQLVLKDLLSSKLPKLFEHIQKMEIDISAITLNWFLAIFYDSVPFEFSDSTSPNSTIHEARRFYRDSAALYYWVL
;
A
#
# COMPACT_ATOMS: atom_id res chain seq x y z
N MET A 1 -11.61 14.96 6.76
CA MET A 1 -10.41 14.12 6.56
C MET A 1 -10.03 14.22 5.09
N LEU A 2 -8.79 14.58 4.73
CA LEU A 2 -8.38 14.93 3.34
C LEU A 2 -8.83 13.90 2.27
N ILE A 3 -8.81 12.60 2.62
CA ILE A 3 -9.28 11.50 1.75
C ILE A 3 -10.76 11.64 1.37
N HIS A 4 -11.62 12.05 2.31
CA HIS A 4 -13.04 12.30 2.03
C HIS A 4 -13.28 13.54 1.15
N GLY A 5 -12.31 14.47 1.09
CA GLY A 5 -12.40 15.61 0.18
C GLY A 5 -12.17 15.17 -1.27
N GLU A 6 -11.05 14.48 -1.50
CA GLU A 6 -10.64 14.01 -2.84
C GLU A 6 -11.56 12.93 -3.42
N LEU A 7 -12.09 12.06 -2.56
CA LEU A 7 -12.99 10.98 -3.00
C LEU A 7 -14.47 11.29 -2.86
N LYS A 8 -14.85 12.49 -2.40
CA LYS A 8 -16.25 12.81 -2.12
C LYS A 8 -17.16 12.49 -3.30
N GLN A 9 -16.74 12.89 -4.49
CA GLN A 9 -17.51 12.69 -5.70
C GLN A 9 -17.59 11.21 -6.07
N THR A 10 -16.46 10.48 -6.04
CA THR A 10 -16.45 9.04 -6.31
C THR A 10 -17.37 8.27 -5.35
N ILE A 11 -17.32 8.58 -4.06
CA ILE A 11 -18.18 7.93 -3.05
C ILE A 11 -19.65 8.22 -3.33
N LEU A 12 -19.99 9.48 -3.67
CA LEU A 12 -21.35 9.88 -4.03
C LEU A 12 -21.85 9.16 -5.30
N ASP A 13 -21.01 9.07 -6.33
CA ASP A 13 -21.35 8.45 -7.62
C ASP A 13 -21.61 6.94 -7.47
N LYS A 14 -20.85 6.26 -6.60
CA LYS A 14 -21.06 4.83 -6.30
C LYS A 14 -22.26 4.59 -5.38
N GLY A 15 -22.68 5.61 -4.65
CA GLY A 15 -23.82 5.60 -3.75
C GLY A 15 -23.54 4.92 -2.40
N PRO A 16 -24.52 4.98 -1.47
CA PRO A 16 -24.37 4.43 -0.14
C PRO A 16 -24.23 2.90 -0.18
N HIS A 17 -23.56 2.34 0.84
CA HIS A 17 -23.31 0.90 1.01
C HIS A 17 -22.56 0.24 -0.15
N TYR A 18 -21.85 1.02 -0.97
CA TYR A 18 -21.10 0.47 -2.10
C TYR A 18 -20.07 -0.55 -1.64
N TYR A 19 -19.32 -0.24 -0.58
CA TYR A 19 -18.34 -1.16 -0.03
C TYR A 19 -18.99 -2.45 0.50
N ASP A 20 -20.10 -2.35 1.24
CA ASP A 20 -20.83 -3.52 1.73
C ASP A 20 -21.32 -4.42 0.59
N ARG A 21 -21.78 -3.84 -0.53
CA ARG A 21 -22.15 -4.60 -1.73
C ARG A 21 -20.96 -5.36 -2.29
N LEU A 22 -19.80 -4.71 -2.44
CA LEU A 22 -18.58 -5.39 -2.89
C LEU A 22 -18.22 -6.56 -1.97
N ILE A 23 -18.30 -6.38 -0.66
CA ILE A 23 -18.06 -7.46 0.32
C ILE A 23 -19.02 -8.63 0.09
N SER A 24 -20.31 -8.36 -0.10
CA SER A 24 -21.31 -9.41 -0.34
C SER A 24 -21.07 -10.19 -1.63
N GLU A 25 -20.43 -9.57 -2.63
CA GLU A 25 -20.12 -10.17 -3.93
C GLU A 25 -18.83 -11.02 -3.93
N ILE A 26 -17.96 -10.92 -2.90
CA ILE A 26 -16.64 -11.58 -2.88
C ILE A 26 -16.71 -13.10 -3.08
N SER A 27 -17.69 -13.76 -2.45
CA SER A 27 -17.84 -15.21 -2.49
C SER A 27 -18.14 -15.72 -3.90
N GLU A 28 -18.97 -15.00 -4.65
CA GLU A 28 -19.45 -15.39 -5.98
C GLU A 28 -18.63 -14.75 -7.13
N SER A 29 -17.84 -13.73 -6.83
CA SER A 29 -17.06 -13.00 -7.84
C SER A 29 -15.94 -13.86 -8.43
N LYS A 30 -16.00 -14.03 -9.76
CA LYS A 30 -14.93 -14.65 -10.55
C LYS A 30 -13.64 -13.82 -10.48
N ILE A 31 -13.75 -12.50 -10.34
CA ILE A 31 -12.60 -11.59 -10.23
C ILE A 31 -11.91 -11.78 -8.89
N ALA A 32 -12.65 -11.76 -7.77
CA ALA A 32 -12.07 -12.02 -6.46
C ALA A 32 -11.41 -13.41 -6.41
N THR A 33 -12.06 -14.42 -7.00
CA THR A 33 -11.51 -15.79 -7.10
C THR A 33 -10.18 -15.84 -7.85
N LYS A 34 -10.02 -15.06 -8.93
CA LYS A 34 -8.77 -14.96 -9.70
C LYS A 34 -7.60 -14.52 -8.83
N TYR A 35 -7.80 -13.58 -7.92
CA TYR A 35 -6.73 -12.98 -7.10
C TYR A 35 -6.59 -13.62 -5.72
N ARG A 36 -7.55 -14.44 -5.27
CA ARG A 36 -7.61 -15.03 -3.93
C ARG A 36 -6.32 -15.72 -3.49
N LYS A 37 -5.71 -16.53 -4.38
CA LYS A 37 -4.46 -17.25 -4.07
C LYS A 37 -3.28 -16.30 -3.85
N GLN A 38 -3.13 -15.30 -4.73
CA GLN A 38 -2.04 -14.34 -4.62
C GLN A 38 -2.19 -13.48 -3.36
N ILE A 39 -3.41 -13.00 -3.08
CA ILE A 39 -3.71 -12.24 -1.85
C ILE A 39 -3.33 -13.08 -0.63
N ALA A 40 -3.76 -14.35 -0.56
CA ALA A 40 -3.49 -15.22 0.58
C ALA A 40 -1.98 -15.42 0.86
N LEU A 41 -1.16 -15.55 -0.20
CA LEU A 41 0.31 -15.64 -0.06
C LEU A 41 0.91 -14.35 0.52
N ASP A 42 0.29 -13.20 0.26
CA ASP A 42 0.80 -11.91 0.68
C ASP A 42 0.38 -11.55 2.11
N LEU A 43 -0.75 -12.06 2.61
CA LEU A 43 -1.24 -11.79 3.96
C LEU A 43 -0.19 -12.09 5.03
N LEU A 44 0.42 -13.27 4.99
CA LEU A 44 1.37 -13.75 6.00
C LEU A 44 2.72 -13.00 6.04
N ARG A 45 3.07 -12.34 4.93
CA ARG A 45 4.29 -11.54 4.82
C ARG A 45 4.02 -10.05 4.98
N THR A 46 2.78 -9.66 5.27
CA THR A 46 2.39 -8.26 5.44
C THR A 46 2.54 -7.86 6.91
N MET A 47 3.54 -7.02 7.21
CA MET A 47 3.76 -6.49 8.57
C MET A 47 3.81 -7.57 9.68
N PRO A 48 4.64 -8.62 9.56
CA PRO A 48 4.63 -9.77 10.48
C PRO A 48 4.99 -9.41 11.93
N ASN A 49 5.61 -8.25 12.16
CA ASN A 49 5.97 -7.78 13.51
C ASN A 49 4.87 -6.92 14.16
N ASN A 50 3.70 -6.77 13.54
CA ASN A 50 2.58 -6.00 14.07
C ASN A 50 1.46 -6.94 14.55
N ILE A 51 0.99 -6.75 15.78
CA ILE A 51 -0.03 -7.59 16.43
C ILE A 51 -1.37 -7.72 15.68
N GLN A 52 -1.65 -6.83 14.72
CA GLN A 52 -2.84 -6.94 13.89
C GLN A 52 -2.67 -7.94 12.72
N PHE A 53 -1.44 -8.33 12.39
CA PHE A 53 -1.08 -9.10 11.20
C PHE A 53 -0.05 -10.21 11.45
N ASP A 54 0.31 -10.48 12.70
CA ASP A 54 1.38 -11.40 13.11
C ASP A 54 1.03 -12.89 13.00
N ALA A 55 -0.25 -13.23 12.84
CA ALA A 55 -0.76 -14.59 12.64
C ALA A 55 -1.97 -14.59 11.69
N LEU A 56 -2.30 -15.73 11.08
CA LEU A 56 -3.48 -15.86 10.19
C LEU A 56 -4.79 -15.51 10.90
N GLU A 57 -4.84 -15.80 12.20
CA GLU A 57 -5.97 -15.56 13.08
C GLU A 57 -6.00 -14.13 13.63
N ALA A 58 -4.99 -13.30 13.30
CA ALA A 58 -4.90 -11.94 13.78
C ALA A 58 -6.06 -11.09 13.22
N PRO A 59 -6.58 -10.13 14.02
CA PRO A 59 -7.82 -9.42 13.71
C PRO A 59 -7.75 -8.54 12.45
N GLY A 60 -6.55 -8.16 12.01
CA GLY A 60 -6.32 -7.36 10.82
C GLY A 60 -6.27 -8.18 9.53
N ILE A 61 -5.95 -9.49 9.59
CA ILE A 61 -5.78 -10.33 8.38
C ILE A 61 -7.07 -10.48 7.59
N GLN A 62 -8.19 -10.76 8.26
CA GLN A 62 -9.47 -10.87 7.58
C GLN A 62 -9.87 -9.55 6.92
N LYS A 63 -9.72 -8.42 7.63
CA LYS A 63 -10.03 -7.08 7.10
C LYS A 63 -9.16 -6.76 5.87
N LEU A 64 -7.87 -7.03 5.97
CA LEU A 64 -6.90 -6.86 4.89
C LEU A 64 -7.31 -7.67 3.65
N GLN A 65 -7.61 -8.95 3.84
CA GLN A 65 -8.04 -9.86 2.79
C GLN A 65 -9.34 -9.39 2.09
N GLU A 66 -10.31 -8.92 2.87
CA GLU A 66 -11.60 -8.44 2.38
C GLU A 66 -11.48 -7.14 1.59
N ILE A 67 -10.67 -6.18 2.06
CA ILE A 67 -10.42 -4.92 1.35
C ILE A 67 -9.73 -5.18 0.00
N LEU A 68 -8.70 -6.03 -0.03
CA LEU A 68 -7.96 -6.33 -1.26
C LEU A 68 -8.84 -7.05 -2.29
N GLN A 69 -9.70 -7.98 -1.84
CA GLN A 69 -10.67 -8.64 -2.72
C GLN A 69 -11.74 -7.65 -3.21
N ALA A 70 -12.29 -6.82 -2.33
CA ALA A 70 -13.26 -5.78 -2.71
C ALA A 70 -12.67 -4.82 -3.74
N TYR A 71 -11.42 -4.38 -3.57
CA TYR A 71 -10.75 -3.52 -4.54
C TYR A 71 -10.58 -4.21 -5.90
N SER A 72 -10.23 -5.49 -5.92
CA SER A 72 -10.10 -6.23 -7.17
C SER A 72 -11.41 -6.28 -7.97
N ILE A 73 -12.56 -6.26 -7.28
CA ILE A 73 -13.89 -6.17 -7.90
C ILE A 73 -14.19 -4.73 -8.32
N HIS A 74 -13.84 -3.75 -7.47
CA HIS A 74 -14.04 -2.32 -7.74
C HIS A 74 -13.38 -1.88 -9.05
N ASN A 75 -12.13 -2.30 -9.26
CA ASN A 75 -11.33 -1.97 -10.43
C ASN A 75 -10.72 -3.25 -11.03
N PRO A 76 -11.46 -3.98 -11.87
CA PRO A 76 -11.00 -5.26 -12.43
C PRO A 76 -9.83 -5.15 -13.41
N GLU A 77 -9.61 -3.97 -14.00
CA GLU A 77 -8.49 -3.70 -14.90
C GLU A 77 -7.16 -3.75 -14.15
N VAL A 78 -7.13 -3.17 -12.94
CA VAL A 78 -5.99 -3.28 -12.02
C VAL A 78 -6.01 -4.63 -11.28
N GLY A 79 -7.17 -4.99 -10.72
CA GLY A 79 -7.35 -6.17 -9.89
C GLY A 79 -6.55 -6.07 -8.59
N TYR A 80 -5.75 -7.11 -8.30
CA TYR A 80 -4.77 -7.08 -7.22
C TYR A 80 -3.36 -7.13 -7.78
N CYS A 81 -2.52 -6.22 -7.30
CA CYS A 81 -1.09 -6.19 -7.56
C CYS A 81 -0.32 -6.28 -6.24
N GLN A 82 0.76 -7.05 -6.24
CA GLN A 82 1.66 -7.19 -5.10
C GLN A 82 2.16 -5.81 -4.68
N GLY A 83 2.09 -5.50 -3.38
CA GLY A 83 2.37 -4.17 -2.84
C GLY A 83 1.16 -3.50 -2.20
N MET A 84 -0.03 -3.71 -2.79
CA MET A 84 -1.28 -3.16 -2.28
C MET A 84 -1.60 -3.64 -0.86
N ASN A 85 -1.18 -4.85 -0.50
CA ASN A 85 -1.29 -5.41 0.84
C ASN A 85 -0.64 -4.51 1.91
N PHE A 86 0.50 -3.90 1.62
CA PHE A 86 1.16 -2.99 2.56
C PHE A 86 0.36 -1.70 2.72
N LEU A 87 -0.13 -1.11 1.62
CA LEU A 87 -0.96 0.10 1.68
C LEU A 87 -2.21 -0.09 2.55
N VAL A 88 -2.90 -1.22 2.38
CA VAL A 88 -4.08 -1.55 3.17
C VAL A 88 -3.74 -1.83 4.62
N ALA A 89 -2.67 -2.58 4.90
CA ALA A 89 -2.25 -2.86 6.27
C ALA A 89 -1.94 -1.58 7.05
N VAL A 90 -1.23 -0.63 6.43
CA VAL A 90 -0.95 0.68 7.04
C VAL A 90 -2.22 1.49 7.24
N ALA A 91 -3.12 1.51 6.25
CA ALA A 91 -4.41 2.18 6.38
C ALA A 91 -5.22 1.62 7.56
N LEU A 92 -5.25 0.29 7.74
CA LEU A 92 -5.99 -0.41 8.80
C LEU A 92 -5.47 -0.13 10.21
N ILE A 93 -4.25 0.38 10.38
CA ILE A 93 -3.74 0.81 11.69
C ILE A 93 -4.52 2.04 12.19
N PHE A 94 -4.95 2.91 11.27
CA PHE A 94 -5.52 4.21 11.59
C PHE A 94 -6.99 4.37 11.22
N LEU A 95 -7.48 3.56 10.29
CA LEU A 95 -8.77 3.74 9.64
C LEU A 95 -9.69 2.55 9.89
N SER A 96 -11.00 2.82 9.79
CA SER A 96 -12.00 1.77 9.70
C SER A 96 -11.78 0.94 8.41
N LYS A 97 -12.39 -0.24 8.37
CA LYS A 97 -12.27 -1.15 7.22
C LYS A 97 -12.73 -0.50 5.90
N GLU A 98 -13.86 0.20 5.90
CA GLU A 98 -14.36 0.90 4.72
C GLU A 98 -13.50 2.13 4.37
N ASP A 99 -13.07 2.91 5.38
CA ASP A 99 -12.19 4.05 5.15
C ASP A 99 -10.84 3.62 4.57
N ALA A 100 -10.31 2.46 4.99
CA ALA A 100 -9.09 1.89 4.44
C ALA A 100 -9.26 1.46 2.97
N PHE A 101 -10.42 0.93 2.60
CA PHE A 101 -10.76 0.65 1.20
C PHE A 101 -10.79 1.94 0.35
N TRP A 102 -11.43 3.00 0.84
CA TRP A 102 -11.42 4.29 0.14
C TRP A 102 -10.03 4.92 0.12
N CYS A 103 -9.23 4.78 1.18
CA CYS A 103 -7.85 5.22 1.21
C CYS A 103 -7.02 4.56 0.08
N LEU A 104 -7.11 3.24 -0.05
CA LEU A 104 -6.48 2.50 -1.14
C LEU A 104 -6.93 3.03 -2.51
N THR A 105 -8.23 3.25 -2.68
CA THR A 105 -8.80 3.78 -3.93
C THR A 105 -8.26 5.17 -4.26
N ALA A 106 -8.14 6.06 -3.27
CA ALA A 106 -7.55 7.38 -3.46
C ALA A 106 -6.09 7.28 -3.91
N ILE A 107 -5.29 6.45 -3.21
CA ILE A 107 -3.87 6.30 -3.52
C ILE A 107 -3.69 5.82 -4.96
N LEU A 108 -4.42 4.77 -5.35
CA LEU A 108 -4.23 4.12 -6.64
C LEU A 108 -4.83 4.88 -7.82
N GLU A 109 -5.92 5.62 -7.62
CA GLU A 109 -6.67 6.25 -8.72
C GLU A 109 -6.49 7.77 -8.79
N ARG A 110 -5.95 8.42 -7.75
CA ARG A 110 -5.81 9.88 -7.69
C ARG A 110 -4.37 10.36 -7.44
N TYR A 111 -3.65 9.72 -6.52
CA TYR A 111 -2.34 10.20 -6.09
C TYR A 111 -1.17 9.62 -6.88
N LEU A 112 -1.30 8.37 -7.34
CA LEU A 112 -0.27 7.74 -8.16
C LEU A 112 -0.53 7.95 -9.66
N PRO A 113 0.52 7.95 -10.49
CA PRO A 113 0.36 7.96 -11.94
C PRO A 113 -0.55 6.84 -12.42
N GLU A 114 -1.30 7.12 -13.49
CA GLU A 114 -2.16 6.11 -14.10
C GLU A 114 -1.34 4.85 -14.43
N LYS A 115 -1.87 3.67 -14.09
CA LYS A 115 -1.21 2.37 -14.32
C LYS A 115 0.09 2.17 -13.56
N TYR A 116 0.35 2.91 -12.48
CA TYR A 116 1.50 2.67 -11.61
C TYR A 116 1.48 1.23 -11.03
N PHE A 117 0.32 0.83 -10.51
CA PHE A 117 0.03 -0.56 -10.17
C PHE A 117 -0.62 -1.26 -11.37
N ASN A 118 0.21 -1.72 -12.30
CA ASN A 118 -0.22 -2.54 -13.44
C ASN A 118 0.41 -3.94 -13.39
N TYR A 119 0.02 -4.80 -14.34
CA TYR A 119 0.68 -6.09 -14.52
C TYR A 119 2.16 -5.87 -14.88
N GLY A 120 3.04 -6.37 -14.04
CA GLY A 120 4.49 -6.22 -14.20
C GLY A 120 5.10 -5.00 -13.52
N LEU A 121 4.32 -4.11 -12.88
CA LEU A 121 4.84 -3.00 -12.06
C LEU A 121 5.86 -2.12 -12.81
N ILE A 122 5.61 -1.84 -14.10
CA ILE A 122 6.61 -1.19 -14.98
C ILE A 122 7.01 0.18 -14.43
N SER A 123 6.06 0.99 -13.97
CA SER A 123 6.35 2.32 -13.43
C SER A 123 7.21 2.25 -12.17
N ALA A 124 6.94 1.30 -11.27
CA ALA A 124 7.78 1.09 -10.10
C ALA A 124 9.19 0.65 -10.50
N GLN A 125 9.34 -0.22 -11.51
CA GLN A 125 10.66 -0.60 -12.02
C GLN A 125 11.41 0.58 -12.63
N VAL A 126 10.72 1.51 -13.30
CA VAL A 126 11.33 2.76 -13.79
C VAL A 126 11.84 3.61 -12.63
N ASP A 127 11.04 3.79 -11.58
CA ASP A 127 11.44 4.53 -10.39
C ASP A 127 12.67 3.91 -9.69
N GLN A 128 12.80 2.57 -9.73
CA GLN A 128 13.99 1.88 -9.24
C GLN A 128 15.24 2.17 -10.06
N LEU A 129 15.11 2.31 -11.38
CA LEU A 129 16.23 2.69 -12.25
C LEU A 129 16.67 4.12 -11.95
N VAL A 130 15.73 5.05 -11.76
CA VAL A 130 16.03 6.42 -11.33
C VAL A 130 16.77 6.44 -9.98
N LEU A 131 16.30 5.66 -9.00
CA LEU A 131 16.99 5.52 -7.71
C LEU A 131 18.42 4.96 -7.88
N LYS A 132 18.62 4.00 -8.77
CA LYS A 132 19.94 3.42 -9.05
C LYS A 132 20.90 4.47 -9.61
N ASP A 133 20.44 5.30 -10.55
CA ASP A 133 21.20 6.39 -11.13
C ASP A 133 21.53 7.47 -10.08
N LEU A 134 20.55 7.83 -9.25
CA LEU A 134 20.76 8.75 -8.12
C LEU A 134 21.77 8.19 -7.11
N LEU A 135 21.70 6.91 -6.79
CA LEU A 135 22.64 6.29 -5.85
C LEU A 135 24.06 6.31 -6.41
N SER A 136 24.23 6.02 -7.70
CA SER A 136 25.53 6.09 -8.37
C SER A 136 26.13 7.50 -8.37
N SER A 137 25.29 8.53 -8.52
CA SER A 137 25.73 9.92 -8.61
C SER A 137 25.93 10.60 -7.27
N LYS A 138 25.05 10.34 -6.29
CA LYS A 138 25.06 10.99 -4.98
C LYS A 138 25.86 10.21 -3.93
N LEU A 139 25.89 8.88 -4.01
CA LEU A 139 26.57 8.01 -3.05
C LEU A 139 27.43 6.95 -3.76
N PRO A 140 28.41 7.36 -4.60
CA PRO A 140 29.18 6.44 -5.46
C PRO A 140 29.91 5.35 -4.68
N LYS A 141 30.46 5.67 -3.50
CA LYS A 141 31.15 4.68 -2.64
C LYS A 141 30.22 3.56 -2.17
N LEU A 142 28.98 3.88 -1.82
CA LEU A 142 27.98 2.91 -1.40
C LEU A 142 27.53 2.08 -2.60
N PHE A 143 27.27 2.74 -3.74
CA PHE A 143 26.89 2.07 -4.98
C PHE A 143 27.93 1.02 -5.42
N GLU A 144 29.21 1.40 -5.46
CA GLU A 144 30.31 0.47 -5.77
C GLU A 144 30.39 -0.69 -4.79
N HIS A 145 30.16 -0.45 -3.50
CA HIS A 145 30.18 -1.51 -2.50
C HIS A 145 29.06 -2.53 -2.72
N ILE A 146 27.83 -2.05 -2.97
CA ILE A 146 26.67 -2.90 -3.30
C ILE A 146 26.94 -3.72 -4.57
N GLN A 147 27.51 -3.10 -5.61
CA GLN A 147 27.90 -3.80 -6.84
C GLN A 147 28.96 -4.87 -6.59
N LYS A 148 29.97 -4.62 -5.76
CA LYS A 148 31.00 -5.60 -5.39
C LYS A 148 30.44 -6.80 -4.63
N MET A 149 29.33 -6.61 -3.91
CA MET A 149 28.62 -7.69 -3.23
C MET A 149 27.66 -8.45 -4.14
N GLU A 150 27.58 -8.10 -5.44
CA GLU A 150 26.65 -8.67 -6.42
C GLU A 150 25.18 -8.58 -5.98
N ILE A 151 24.86 -7.57 -5.18
CA ILE A 151 23.50 -7.32 -4.70
C ILE A 151 22.77 -6.49 -5.75
N ASP A 152 21.69 -7.02 -6.30
CA ASP A 152 20.74 -6.22 -7.07
C ASP A 152 19.89 -5.39 -6.11
N ILE A 153 20.18 -4.09 -6.04
CA ILE A 153 19.44 -3.16 -5.18
C ILE A 153 17.95 -3.09 -5.54
N SER A 154 17.59 -3.43 -6.79
CA SER A 154 16.20 -3.48 -7.25
C SER A 154 15.40 -4.57 -6.54
N ALA A 155 16.05 -5.65 -6.07
CA ALA A 155 15.37 -6.67 -5.28
C ALA A 155 14.93 -6.14 -3.89
N ILE A 156 15.62 -5.11 -3.38
CA ILE A 156 15.37 -4.52 -2.06
C ILE A 156 14.39 -3.35 -2.19
N THR A 157 14.63 -2.47 -3.15
CA THR A 157 13.94 -1.17 -3.23
C THR A 157 12.54 -1.27 -3.80
N LEU A 158 12.17 -2.36 -4.47
CA LEU A 158 10.83 -2.51 -5.08
C LEU A 158 9.75 -2.43 -4.00
N ASN A 159 9.97 -3.12 -2.88
CA ASN A 159 9.06 -3.06 -1.74
C ASN A 159 8.97 -1.65 -1.15
N TRP A 160 10.03 -0.85 -1.21
CA TRP A 160 9.98 0.55 -0.76
C TRP A 160 9.03 1.35 -1.63
N PHE A 161 9.12 1.27 -2.95
CA PHE A 161 8.19 1.98 -3.83
C PHE A 161 6.74 1.47 -3.70
N LEU A 162 6.56 0.16 -3.59
CA LEU A 162 5.23 -0.45 -3.47
C LEU A 162 4.53 -0.16 -2.14
N ALA A 163 5.30 -0.06 -1.07
CA ALA A 163 4.79 0.27 0.26
C ALA A 163 4.89 1.78 0.58
N ILE A 164 5.22 2.62 -0.41
CA ILE A 164 5.46 4.06 -0.24
C ILE A 164 6.41 4.30 0.96
N PHE A 165 7.53 3.61 0.96
CA PHE A 165 8.61 3.69 1.95
C PHE A 165 8.18 3.37 3.38
N TYR A 166 7.11 2.59 3.57
CA TYR A 166 6.60 2.27 4.92
C TYR A 166 7.63 1.64 5.85
N ASP A 167 8.40 0.67 5.35
CA ASP A 167 9.42 0.00 6.15
C ASP A 167 10.76 0.77 6.20
N SER A 168 10.83 1.92 5.51
CA SER A 168 12.04 2.75 5.40
C SER A 168 12.04 3.92 6.37
N VAL A 169 10.90 4.25 6.98
CA VAL A 169 10.75 5.32 7.97
C VAL A 169 10.46 4.72 9.34
N PRO A 170 11.35 4.88 10.34
CA PRO A 170 11.11 4.38 11.69
C PRO A 170 9.83 4.96 12.27
N PHE A 171 8.92 4.10 12.72
CA PHE A 171 7.70 4.51 13.42
C PHE A 171 7.99 4.60 14.92
N GLU A 172 8.14 5.81 15.45
CA GLU A 172 8.18 6.02 16.90
C GLU A 172 6.75 6.09 17.41
N PHE A 173 6.28 5.00 18.04
CA PHE A 173 5.01 5.01 18.75
C PHE A 173 5.20 5.84 20.03
N SER A 174 4.60 7.03 20.10
CA SER A 174 4.42 7.69 21.38
C SER A 174 3.21 7.07 22.06
N ASP A 175 3.35 6.58 23.29
CA ASP A 175 2.33 5.89 24.11
C ASP A 175 1.11 6.77 24.47
N SER A 176 0.78 7.77 23.66
CA SER A 176 -0.37 8.64 23.83
C SER A 176 -1.61 7.97 23.23
N THR A 177 -2.45 7.41 24.09
CA THR A 177 -3.77 6.80 23.80
C THR A 177 -4.83 7.77 23.26
N SER A 178 -4.43 8.91 22.69
CA SER A 178 -5.34 9.92 22.16
C SER A 178 -5.65 9.66 20.67
N PRO A 179 -6.92 9.57 20.26
CA PRO A 179 -7.27 9.46 18.83
C PRO A 179 -6.69 10.58 17.95
N ASN A 180 -6.42 11.76 18.54
CA ASN A 180 -5.82 12.88 17.83
C ASN A 180 -4.31 12.67 17.58
N SER A 181 -3.57 12.05 18.50
CA SER A 181 -2.14 11.77 18.28
C SER A 181 -1.95 10.74 17.17
N THR A 182 -2.77 9.69 17.17
CA THR A 182 -2.78 8.64 16.14
C THR A 182 -3.02 9.19 14.72
N ILE A 183 -3.96 10.14 14.54
CA ILE A 183 -4.19 10.79 13.24
C ILE A 183 -3.03 11.71 12.84
N HIS A 184 -2.43 12.43 13.79
CA HIS A 184 -1.27 13.28 13.53
C HIS A 184 -0.04 12.45 13.14
N GLU A 185 0.19 11.32 13.79
CA GLU A 185 1.25 10.35 13.47
C GLU A 185 1.04 9.74 12.09
N ALA A 186 -0.18 9.31 11.75
CA ALA A 186 -0.52 8.82 10.42
C ALA A 186 -0.22 9.87 9.32
N ARG A 187 -0.64 11.13 9.54
CA ARG A 187 -0.37 12.22 8.59
C ARG A 187 1.11 12.49 8.43
N ARG A 188 1.87 12.48 9.53
CA ARG A 188 3.32 12.66 9.51
C ARG A 188 3.97 11.53 8.71
N PHE A 189 3.60 10.29 9.01
CA PHE A 189 4.10 9.12 8.31
C PHE A 189 3.83 9.19 6.80
N TYR A 190 2.57 9.34 6.36
CA TYR A 190 2.26 9.42 4.93
C TYR A 190 2.93 10.61 4.24
N ARG A 191 3.08 11.75 4.93
CA ARG A 191 3.81 12.90 4.40
C ARG A 191 5.29 12.61 4.24
N ASP A 192 5.93 12.01 5.24
CA ASP A 192 7.37 11.74 5.23
C ASP A 192 7.69 10.62 4.21
N SER A 193 6.82 9.60 4.09
CA SER A 193 6.80 8.59 3.04
C SER A 193 6.62 9.17 1.64
N ALA A 194 5.65 10.07 1.45
CA ALA A 194 5.44 10.75 0.17
C ALA A 194 6.62 11.68 -0.16
N ALA A 195 7.18 12.37 0.82
CA ALA A 195 8.36 13.21 0.64
C ALA A 195 9.58 12.39 0.21
N LEU A 196 9.75 11.18 0.75
CA LEU A 196 10.77 10.24 0.28
C LEU A 196 10.52 9.81 -1.17
N TYR A 197 9.28 9.47 -1.52
CA TYR A 197 8.91 9.15 -2.89
C TYR A 197 9.24 10.30 -3.87
N TYR A 198 8.82 11.53 -3.56
CA TYR A 198 9.11 12.72 -4.38
C TYR A 198 10.55 13.23 -4.28
N TRP A 199 11.34 12.79 -3.31
CA TRP A 199 12.77 13.12 -3.25
C TRP A 199 13.61 12.17 -4.09
N VAL A 200 13.14 10.93 -4.24
CA VAL A 200 13.76 9.90 -5.08
C VAL A 200 13.43 10.10 -6.57
N LEU A 201 12.35 10.81 -6.91
CA LEU A 201 11.93 11.14 -8.28
C LEU A 201 12.15 12.61 -8.60
#